data_AF-A0A932CVJ8-F1
#
_entry.id   AF-A0A932CVJ8-F1
#
_cell.length_a   1.000
_cell.length_b   1.000
_cell.length_c   1.000
_cell.angle_alpha   90.00
_cell.angle_beta   90.00
_cell.angle_gamma   90.00
#
_symmetry.space_group_name_H-M   'P 1'
#
loop_
_entity.id
_entity.type
_entity.pdbx_description
1 polymer ?
#
loop_
_entity_poly.entity_id
_entity_poly.type
_entity_poly.pdbx_seq_one_letter_code
_entity_poly.pdbx_strand_id
1 'polypeptide(L)'
;MAKKPTQRVLLDLNSPEFLEVFLRLDSADLSQVAASLDRIRKLDWSNVYASKGLHWEAIDHLKAPDGKSTVYSVRLSQKIRGLAFREGELMRFISLHPDHDSAYE
;
A
#
# COMPACT_ATOMS: atom_id res chain seq x y z
N MET A 1 16.29 -28.42 6.30
CA MET A 1 15.05 -28.07 5.57
C MET A 1 15.36 -26.90 4.65
N ALA A 2 15.17 -27.03 3.34
CA ALA A 2 15.33 -25.90 2.42
C ALA A 2 14.23 -24.88 2.70
N LYS A 3 14.60 -23.62 2.96
CA LYS A 3 13.63 -22.51 3.07
C LYS A 3 12.86 -22.45 1.74
N LYS A 4 11.53 -22.64 1.77
CA LYS A 4 10.68 -22.35 0.61
C LYS A 4 11.01 -20.92 0.14
N PRO A 5 11.12 -20.67 -1.17
CA PRO A 5 11.29 -19.31 -1.65
C PRO A 5 10.13 -18.47 -1.11
N THR A 6 10.45 -17.41 -0.37
CA THR A 6 9.44 -16.50 0.17
C THR A 6 8.77 -15.81 -1.00
N GLN A 7 7.48 -16.08 -1.17
CA GLN A 7 6.69 -15.48 -2.23
C GLN A 7 6.62 -13.98 -1.98
N ARG A 8 7.08 -13.21 -2.98
CA ARG A 8 7.10 -11.75 -2.91
C ARG A 8 5.70 -11.21 -3.13
N VAL A 9 5.43 -10.06 -2.52
CA VAL A 9 4.17 -9.33 -2.70
C VAL A 9 4.04 -8.89 -4.16
N LEU A 10 2.87 -9.15 -4.73
CA LEU A 10 2.46 -8.60 -6.01
C LEU A 10 1.70 -7.29 -5.77
N LEU A 11 1.96 -6.26 -6.58
CA LEU A 11 1.25 -4.98 -6.47
C LEU A 11 0.14 -4.92 -7.51
N ASP A 12 -1.04 -4.51 -7.07
CA ASP A 12 -2.15 -4.11 -7.94
C ASP A 12 -2.44 -2.62 -7.68
N LEU A 13 -2.25 -1.82 -8.73
CA LEU A 13 -2.35 -0.36 -8.71
C LEU A 13 -3.52 0.13 -9.58
N ASN A 14 -4.42 -0.77 -9.99
CA ASN A 14 -5.43 -0.48 -11.02
C ASN A 14 -6.69 0.22 -10.48
N SER A 15 -6.71 0.60 -9.21
CA SER A 15 -7.84 1.34 -8.65
C SER A 15 -7.95 2.74 -9.29
N PRO A 16 -9.14 3.15 -9.81
CA PRO A 16 -9.33 4.47 -10.38
C PRO A 16 -8.94 5.61 -9.43
N GLU A 17 -9.30 5.49 -8.15
CA GLU A 17 -9.00 6.48 -7.11
C GLU A 17 -7.50 6.58 -6.83
N PHE A 18 -6.78 5.45 -6.89
CA PHE A 18 -5.33 5.44 -6.81
C PHE A 18 -4.71 6.15 -8.01
N LEU A 19 -5.13 5.78 -9.23
CA LEU A 19 -4.57 6.31 -10.47
C LEU A 19 -4.83 7.81 -10.64
N GLU A 20 -5.99 8.30 -10.22
CA GLU A 20 -6.33 9.73 -10.28
C GLU A 20 -5.30 10.57 -9.52
N VAL A 21 -4.98 10.18 -8.28
CA VAL A 21 -4.03 10.91 -7.45
C VAL A 21 -2.60 10.66 -7.92
N PHE A 22 -2.24 9.40 -8.20
CA PHE A 22 -0.88 9.02 -8.60
C PHE A 22 -0.40 9.78 -9.84
N LEU A 23 -1.27 9.93 -10.86
CA LEU A 23 -0.94 10.61 -12.11
C LEU A 23 -0.86 12.15 -11.98
N ARG A 24 -1.32 12.71 -10.86
CA ARG A 24 -1.27 14.15 -10.57
C ARG A 24 -0.16 14.55 -9.58
N LEU A 25 0.55 13.57 -9.00
CA LEU A 25 1.68 13.85 -8.11
C LEU A 25 2.75 14.67 -8.85
N ASP A 26 3.39 15.58 -8.13
CA ASP A 26 4.57 16.25 -8.64
C ASP A 26 5.74 15.26 -8.81
N SER A 27 6.80 15.68 -9.51
CA SER A 27 7.92 14.80 -9.82
C SER A 27 8.67 14.28 -8.59
N ALA A 28 8.71 15.05 -7.49
CA ALA A 28 9.41 14.67 -6.27
C ALA A 28 8.61 13.63 -5.49
N ASP A 29 7.30 13.83 -5.37
CA ASP A 29 6.40 12.93 -4.67
C ASP A 29 6.17 11.64 -5.47
N LEU A 30 6.01 11.74 -6.80
CA LEU A 30 5.92 10.57 -7.67
C LEU A 30 7.16 9.68 -7.55
N SER A 31 8.35 10.27 -7.56
CA SER A 31 9.62 9.54 -7.39
C SER A 31 9.69 8.80 -6.05
N GLN A 32 9.27 9.46 -4.96
CA GLN A 32 9.23 8.83 -3.63
C GLN A 32 8.23 7.68 -3.55
N VAL A 33 7.02 7.86 -4.10
CA VAL A 33 5.99 6.81 -4.15
C VAL A 33 6.48 5.62 -4.97
N ALA A 34 7.01 5.86 -6.18
CA ALA A 34 7.54 4.80 -7.05
C ALA A 34 8.67 4.01 -6.37
N ALA A 35 9.59 4.71 -5.69
CA ALA A 35 10.66 4.06 -4.92
C ALA A 35 10.10 3.22 -3.75
N SER A 36 9.01 3.65 -3.12
CA SER A 36 8.35 2.88 -2.05
C SER A 36 7.64 1.64 -2.59
N LEU A 37 6.92 1.76 -3.70
CA LEU A 37 6.29 0.62 -4.38
C LEU A 37 7.34 -0.41 -4.84
N ASP A 38 8.47 0.05 -5.40
CA ASP A 38 9.59 -0.84 -5.77
C ASP A 38 10.22 -1.53 -4.55
N ARG A 39 10.28 -0.86 -3.39
CA ARG A 39 10.68 -1.50 -2.14
C ARG A 39 9.67 -2.56 -1.69
N ILE A 40 8.37 -2.24 -1.70
CA ILE A 40 7.30 -3.16 -1.26
C ILE A 40 7.29 -4.45 -2.09
N ARG A 41 7.34 -4.37 -3.43
CA ARG A 41 7.32 -5.57 -4.31
C ARG A 41 8.52 -6.50 -4.12
N LYS A 42 9.57 -6.06 -3.43
CA LYS A 42 10.76 -6.87 -3.11
C LYS A 42 10.60 -7.60 -1.77
N LEU A 43 9.59 -7.25 -0.98
CA LEU A 43 9.28 -7.89 0.29
C LEU A 43 8.34 -9.08 0.08
N ASP A 44 8.36 -10.00 1.05
CA ASP A 44 7.25 -10.92 1.30
C ASP A 44 6.32 -10.33 2.37
N TRP A 45 5.16 -10.95 2.59
CA TRP A 45 4.18 -10.48 3.56
C TRP A 45 4.70 -10.43 5.01
N SER A 46 5.57 -11.36 5.40
CA SER A 46 6.14 -11.35 6.75
C SER A 46 6.98 -10.09 6.99
N ASN A 47 7.72 -9.68 5.97
CA ASN A 47 8.52 -8.46 6.01
C ASN A 47 7.67 -7.19 5.85
N VAL A 48 6.54 -7.24 5.12
CA VAL A 48 5.58 -6.13 5.09
C VAL A 48 5.04 -5.85 6.48
N TYR A 49 4.54 -6.89 7.18
CA TYR A 49 3.97 -6.73 8.52
C TYR A 49 5.01 -6.32 9.57
N ALA A 50 6.26 -6.75 9.42
CA ALA A 50 7.35 -6.36 10.31
C ALA A 50 7.92 -4.96 10.01
N SER A 51 7.59 -4.36 8.86
CA SER A 51 8.19 -3.10 8.43
C SER A 51 7.66 -1.92 9.22
N LYS A 52 8.50 -1.41 10.14
CA LYS A 52 8.22 -0.17 10.87
C LYS A 52 8.11 1.05 9.95
N GLY A 53 8.79 1.05 8.81
CA GLY A 53 8.77 2.16 7.87
C GLY A 53 7.49 2.26 7.05
N LEU A 54 6.81 1.13 6.80
CA LEU A 54 5.56 1.09 6.04
C LEU A 54 4.35 1.50 6.86
N HIS A 55 4.40 1.46 8.19
CA HIS A 55 3.24 1.77 9.03
C HIS A 55 1.96 1.06 8.55
N TRP A 56 2.04 -0.27 8.39
CA TRP A 56 0.92 -1.12 7.98
C TRP A 56 -0.11 -1.19 9.12
N GLU A 57 -1.01 -0.21 9.15
CA GLU A 57 -1.94 0.08 10.24
C GLU A 57 -3.37 -0.22 9.79
N ALA A 58 -4.09 -1.08 10.50
CA ALA A 58 -5.48 -1.42 10.17
C ALA A 58 -6.42 -0.23 10.38
N ILE A 59 -7.42 -0.10 9.51
CA ILE A 59 -8.48 0.89 9.62
C ILE A 59 -9.80 0.16 9.83
N ASP A 60 -10.25 0.08 11.08
CA ASP A 60 -11.35 -0.80 11.51
C ASP A 60 -12.73 -0.41 10.94
N HIS A 61 -12.93 0.87 10.60
CA HIS A 61 -14.21 1.36 10.07
C HIS A 61 -14.33 1.26 8.55
N LEU A 62 -13.23 1.00 7.83
CA LEU A 62 -13.24 0.88 6.37
C LEU A 62 -13.35 -0.58 5.94
N LYS A 63 -14.20 -0.83 4.94
CA LYS A 63 -14.31 -2.14 4.27
C LYS A 63 -13.62 -2.08 2.94
N ALA A 64 -12.84 -3.12 2.62
CA ALA A 64 -12.27 -3.25 1.29
C ALA A 64 -13.40 -3.41 0.24
N PRO A 65 -13.13 -3.12 -1.04
CA PRO A 65 -14.11 -3.30 -2.12
C PRO A 65 -14.69 -4.71 -2.24
N ASP A 66 -13.98 -5.73 -1.74
CA ASP A 66 -14.46 -7.12 -1.66
C ASP A 66 -15.46 -7.37 -0.50
N GLY A 67 -15.68 -6.37 0.36
CA GLY A 67 -16.57 -6.39 1.51
C GLY A 67 -16.10 -7.25 2.69
N LYS A 68 -14.91 -7.86 2.62
CA LYS A 68 -14.42 -8.87 3.56
C LYS A 68 -13.05 -8.56 4.13
N SER A 69 -12.17 -7.99 3.30
CA SER A 69 -10.79 -7.73 3.70
C SER A 69 -10.68 -6.47 4.55
N THR A 70 -9.82 -6.53 5.55
CA THR A 70 -9.42 -5.36 6.35
C THR A 70 -8.65 -4.39 5.46
N VAL A 71 -9.02 -3.11 5.54
CA VAL A 71 -8.27 -2.02 4.90
C VAL A 71 -7.13 -1.59 5.82
N TYR A 72 -5.98 -1.31 5.23
CA TYR A 72 -4.80 -0.82 5.92
C TYR A 72 -4.35 0.49 5.30
N SER A 73 -3.90 1.40 6.14
CA SER A 73 -3.06 2.51 5.71
C SER A 73 -1.62 2.03 5.53
N VAL A 74 -0.95 2.52 4.49
CA VAL A 74 0.45 2.26 4.17
C VAL A 74 1.18 3.57 3.92
N ARG A 75 2.26 3.82 4.64
CA ARG A 75 3.13 4.97 4.41
C ARG A 75 4.02 4.74 3.18
N LEU A 76 3.87 5.59 2.17
CA LEU A 76 4.69 5.57 0.95
C LEU A 76 5.79 6.64 0.99
N SER A 77 5.51 7.77 1.61
CA SER A 77 6.48 8.82 1.95
C SER A 77 6.09 9.48 3.28
N GLN A 78 6.84 10.50 3.74
CA GLN A 78 6.43 11.28 4.92
C GLN A 78 5.11 12.03 4.71
N LYS A 79 4.76 12.33 3.46
CA LYS A 79 3.56 13.07 3.09
C LYS A 79 2.43 12.16 2.60
N ILE A 80 2.76 11.05 1.93
CA ILE A 80 1.79 10.24 1.21
C ILE A 80 1.53 8.93 1.93
N ARG A 81 0.26 8.70 2.28
CA ARG A 81 -0.28 7.40 2.65
C ARG A 81 -1.10 6.82 1.50
N GLY A 82 -1.20 5.50 1.44
CA GLY A 82 -2.13 4.81 0.57
C GLY A 82 -3.03 3.89 1.39
N LEU A 83 -4.26 3.69 0.93
CA LEU A 83 -5.12 2.64 1.46
C LEU A 83 -4.93 1.39 0.62
N ALA A 84 -4.76 0.25 1.29
CA ALA A 84 -4.57 -1.02 0.61
C ALA A 84 -5.16 -2.17 1.41
N PHE A 85 -5.41 -3.28 0.74
CA PHE A 85 -5.78 -4.54 1.38
C PHE A 85 -5.02 -5.70 0.74
N ARG A 86 -4.94 -6.80 1.48
CA ARG A 86 -4.32 -8.04 1.01
C ARG A 86 -5.38 -8.94 0.39
N GLU A 87 -5.17 -9.34 -0.86
CA GLU A 87 -5.93 -10.39 -1.53
C GLU A 87 -4.99 -11.51 -1.96
N GLY A 88 -4.84 -12.55 -1.13
CA GLY A 88 -3.87 -13.62 -1.34
C GLY A 88 -2.45 -13.07 -1.37
N GLU A 89 -1.82 -13.05 -2.54
CA GLU A 89 -0.46 -12.55 -2.76
C GLU A 89 -0.41 -11.09 -3.24
N LEU A 90 -1.57 -10.53 -3.60
CA LEU A 90 -1.71 -9.16 -4.08
C LEU A 90 -1.88 -8.20 -2.90
N MET A 91 -1.10 -7.13 -2.92
CA MET A 91 -1.41 -5.89 -2.22
C MET A 91 -2.15 -4.99 -3.20
N ARG A 92 -3.46 -4.87 -3.01
CA ARG A 92 -4.32 -4.03 -3.83
C ARG A 92 -4.43 -2.65 -3.21
N PHE A 93 -3.92 -1.65 -3.91
CA PHE A 93 -4.10 -0.26 -3.51
C PHE A 93 -5.48 0.23 -3.93
N ILE A 94 -6.15 0.92 -3.01
CA ILE A 94 -7.46 1.54 -3.20
C ILE A 94 -7.27 3.00 -3.60
N SER A 95 -6.49 3.77 -2.82
CA SER A 95 -6.35 5.23 -3.00
C SER A 95 -5.00 5.72 -2.47
N LEU A 96 -4.63 6.95 -2.86
CA LEU A 96 -3.50 7.70 -2.29
C LEU A 96 -4.00 8.97 -1.62
N HIS A 97 -3.33 9.32 -0.52
CA HIS A 97 -3.67 10.43 0.36
C HIS A 97 -2.39 11.23 0.64
N PRO A 98 -2.12 12.32 -0.10
CA PRO A 98 -0.99 13.22 0.13
C PRO A 98 -1.11 14.07 1.40
N ASP A 99 -2.28 14.04 2.05
CA ASP A 99 -2.56 14.71 3.31
C ASP A 99 -2.99 13.68 4.35
N HIS A 100 -2.42 13.74 5.56
CA HIS A 100 -2.54 12.67 6.57
C HIS A 100 -3.98 12.45 7.03
N ASP A 101 -4.79 13.51 7.08
CA ASP A 101 -6.14 13.43 7.65
C ASP A 101 -7.15 12.78 6.69
N SER A 102 -6.95 12.92 5.38
CA SER A 102 -7.86 12.39 4.36
C SER A 102 -7.89 10.85 4.23
N ALA A 103 -6.90 10.15 4.80
CA ALA A 103 -6.82 8.69 4.74
C ALA A 103 -7.74 8.01 5.77
N TYR A 104 -8.30 8.76 6.71
CA TYR A 104 -9.12 8.25 7.82
C TYR A 104 -10.59 8.64 7.74
N GLU A 105 -10.96 9.56 6.85
CA GLU A 105 -12.36 9.95 6.59
C GLU A 105 -13.14 8.92 5.79
#